data_AF-A0A0F9JCC8-F1
#
_entry.id   AF-A0A0F9JCC8-F1
#
_cell.length_a   1.000
_cell.length_b   1.000
_cell.length_c   1.000
_cell.angle_alpha   90.00
_cell.angle_beta   90.00
_cell.angle_gamma   90.00
#
_symmetry.space_group_name_H-M   'P 1'
#
loop_
_entity.id
_entity.type
_entity.pdbx_description
1 polymer ?
#
loop_
_entity_poly.entity_id
_entity_poly.type
_entity_poly.pdbx_seq_one_letter_code
_entity_poly.pdbx_strand_id
1 'polypeptide(L)'
;MVSNLKVSSSTQYSETDLYQKAANEKWAGNGTYEKPFIIESTHSLANKSIIKNTSLHILIRKCEFDVLSFKKCKNIKIEGCTFDVLGLSKCSEIKVKNCSFSHSLEVRYGHNLEIQDSHIPFLIFSMCYEIHFKRCTIMNLYNHFSRANIFENINAPEGINNILRGSLKKYYTKYLGLIAVGVISLFSAIIMYFNSSADSVIWSFVGGLFLLAFITFIGAVALYHDYREMKHYPDNRIYEKSSEI
;
A
#
# COMPACT_ATOMS: atom_id res chain seq x y z
N MET A 1 -31.17 -11.14 -17.89
CA MET A 1 -29.87 -11.24 -18.59
C MET A 1 -28.79 -10.83 -17.61
N VAL A 2 -28.16 -11.81 -16.96
CA VAL A 2 -27.00 -11.56 -16.08
C VAL A 2 -25.80 -11.41 -16.99
N SER A 3 -25.36 -10.18 -17.21
CA SER A 3 -24.10 -9.90 -17.90
C SER A 3 -22.97 -10.50 -17.07
N ASN A 4 -22.39 -11.58 -17.57
CA ASN A 4 -21.13 -12.11 -17.09
C ASN A 4 -20.09 -10.98 -17.11
N LEU A 5 -19.85 -10.36 -15.96
CA LEU A 5 -18.67 -9.56 -15.69
C LEU A 5 -17.47 -10.49 -15.83
N LYS A 6 -16.93 -10.56 -17.05
CA LYS A 6 -15.59 -11.08 -17.30
C LYS A 6 -14.67 -10.31 -16.37
N VAL A 7 -14.26 -10.94 -15.27
CA VAL A 7 -13.15 -10.49 -14.44
C VAL A 7 -11.94 -10.47 -15.39
N SER A 8 -11.66 -9.31 -15.99
CA SER A 8 -10.52 -9.17 -16.89
C SER A 8 -9.27 -9.42 -16.05
N SER A 9 -8.65 -10.58 -16.22
CA SER A 9 -7.44 -10.96 -15.50
C SER A 9 -6.36 -9.91 -15.74
N SER A 10 -5.76 -9.36 -14.67
CA SER A 10 -4.61 -8.47 -14.77
C SER A 10 -3.44 -9.19 -15.43
N THR A 11 -2.80 -8.57 -16.42
CA THR A 11 -1.59 -9.11 -17.06
C THR A 11 -0.39 -8.91 -16.16
N GLN A 12 0.44 -9.93 -16.00
CA GLN A 12 1.63 -9.88 -15.15
C GLN A 12 2.88 -9.85 -16.01
N TYR A 13 3.85 -9.02 -15.63
CA TYR A 13 5.12 -8.87 -16.32
C TYR A 13 6.27 -9.06 -15.32
N SER A 14 7.15 -10.00 -15.61
CA SER A 14 8.47 -10.12 -15.02
C SER A 14 9.47 -9.21 -15.72
N GLU A 15 10.70 -9.13 -15.17
CA GLU A 15 11.80 -8.41 -15.82
C GLU A 15 12.09 -8.95 -17.23
N THR A 16 12.09 -10.27 -17.42
CA THR A 16 12.33 -10.91 -18.72
C THR A 16 11.22 -10.61 -19.71
N ASP A 17 9.97 -10.59 -19.26
CA ASP A 17 8.81 -10.24 -20.11
C ASP A 17 8.93 -8.80 -20.61
N LEU A 18 9.36 -7.87 -19.74
CA LEU A 18 9.58 -6.48 -20.11
C LEU A 18 10.72 -6.34 -21.12
N TYR A 19 11.84 -7.07 -20.96
CA TYR A 19 12.93 -7.08 -21.93
C TYR A 19 12.48 -7.59 -23.30
N GLN A 20 11.78 -8.72 -23.35
CA GLN A 20 11.28 -9.29 -24.59
C GLN A 20 10.30 -8.34 -25.28
N LYS A 21 9.40 -7.74 -24.50
CA LYS A 21 8.44 -6.78 -25.01
C LYS A 21 9.13 -5.52 -25.55
N ALA A 22 10.10 -5.00 -24.81
CA ALA A 22 10.92 -3.86 -25.24
C ALA A 22 11.68 -4.15 -26.54
N ALA A 23 12.24 -5.35 -26.69
CA ALA A 23 12.93 -5.76 -27.92
C ALA A 23 11.95 -5.90 -29.10
N ASN A 24 10.81 -6.55 -28.89
CA ASN A 24 9.80 -6.79 -29.92
C ASN A 24 9.15 -5.50 -30.42
N GLU A 25 8.88 -4.56 -29.52
CA GLU A 25 8.27 -3.26 -29.83
C GLU A 25 9.29 -2.16 -30.07
N LYS A 26 10.58 -2.47 -29.98
CA LYS A 26 11.69 -1.52 -30.16
C LYS A 26 11.57 -0.29 -29.26
N TRP A 27 11.27 -0.50 -27.97
CA TRP A 27 11.22 0.57 -26.98
C TRP A 27 12.56 1.31 -26.92
N ALA A 28 12.51 2.60 -26.63
CA ALA A 28 13.74 3.37 -26.43
C ALA A 28 14.43 2.96 -25.12
N GLY A 29 15.77 2.97 -25.15
CA GLY A 29 16.63 2.61 -24.01
C GLY A 29 16.97 1.13 -23.92
N ASN A 30 17.68 0.76 -22.85
CA ASN A 30 18.11 -0.62 -22.59
C ASN A 30 17.90 -1.04 -21.12
N GLY A 31 17.11 -0.27 -20.36
CA GLY A 31 16.79 -0.58 -18.96
C GLY A 31 17.86 -0.19 -17.95
N THR A 32 18.90 0.56 -18.35
CA THR A 32 19.97 1.05 -17.47
C THR A 32 19.67 2.46 -16.95
N TYR A 33 20.38 2.90 -15.90
CA TYR A 33 20.21 4.26 -15.33
C TYR A 33 20.34 5.38 -16.36
N GLU A 34 21.34 5.28 -17.24
CA GLU A 34 21.60 6.27 -18.29
C GLU A 34 20.59 6.19 -19.44
N LYS A 35 20.09 4.98 -19.71
CA LYS A 35 19.18 4.69 -20.84
C LYS A 35 18.00 3.83 -20.36
N PRO A 36 17.08 4.41 -19.56
CA PRO A 36 15.94 3.67 -19.04
C PRO A 36 15.03 3.20 -20.19
N PHE A 37 14.31 2.11 -19.98
CA PHE A 37 13.23 1.76 -20.91
C PHE A 37 12.12 2.81 -20.84
N ILE A 38 11.75 3.36 -22.00
CA ILE A 38 10.68 4.36 -22.09
C ILE A 38 9.39 3.67 -22.52
N ILE A 39 8.38 3.75 -21.66
CA ILE A 39 7.02 3.26 -21.92
C ILE A 39 6.11 4.46 -22.18
N GLU A 40 5.51 4.53 -23.36
CA GLU A 40 4.57 5.56 -23.80
C GLU A 40 3.26 4.91 -24.26
N SER A 41 2.23 5.72 -24.54
CA SER A 41 0.91 5.25 -24.96
C SER A 41 0.91 4.44 -26.27
N THR A 42 1.97 4.53 -27.08
CA THR A 42 2.14 3.75 -28.31
C THR A 42 2.53 2.29 -28.06
N HIS A 43 2.95 1.95 -26.84
CA HIS A 43 3.40 0.61 -26.49
C HIS A 43 2.25 -0.24 -25.96
N SER A 44 2.29 -1.55 -26.22
CA SER A 44 1.15 -2.44 -25.96
C SER A 44 1.14 -3.01 -24.53
N LEU A 45 1.41 -2.17 -23.53
CA LEU A 45 1.26 -2.55 -22.13
C LEU A 45 -0.24 -2.59 -21.80
N ALA A 46 -0.72 -3.67 -21.18
CA ALA A 46 -2.15 -3.80 -20.88
C ALA A 46 -2.62 -2.72 -19.89
N ASN A 47 -3.86 -2.22 -20.06
CA ASN A 47 -4.44 -1.22 -19.14
C ASN A 47 -4.50 -1.71 -17.68
N LYS A 48 -4.54 -3.03 -17.46
CA LYS A 48 -4.47 -3.68 -16.15
C LYS A 48 -3.21 -4.53 -16.05
N SER A 49 -2.14 -3.92 -15.54
CA SER A 49 -0.79 -4.49 -15.52
C SER A 49 -0.22 -4.62 -14.12
N ILE A 50 0.47 -5.72 -13.86
CA ILE A 50 1.26 -5.93 -12.64
C ILE A 50 2.70 -6.24 -13.04
N ILE A 51 3.62 -5.32 -12.78
CA ILE A 51 5.05 -5.49 -12.99
C ILE A 51 5.67 -5.99 -11.67
N LYS A 52 6.47 -7.07 -11.74
CA LYS A 52 7.00 -7.74 -10.55
C LYS A 52 8.50 -7.95 -10.64
N ASN A 53 9.17 -7.83 -9.48
CA ASN A 53 10.57 -8.22 -9.28
C ASN A 53 11.53 -7.65 -10.35
N THR A 54 11.39 -6.37 -10.67
CA THR A 54 12.26 -5.73 -11.66
C THR A 54 13.22 -4.74 -11.01
N SER A 55 14.46 -4.81 -11.46
CA SER A 55 15.54 -3.87 -11.12
C SER A 55 15.81 -2.85 -12.22
N LEU A 56 15.09 -2.96 -13.35
CA LEU A 56 15.26 -2.13 -14.53
C LEU A 56 14.93 -0.67 -14.23
N HIS A 57 15.68 0.21 -14.88
CA HIS A 57 15.34 1.61 -14.93
C HIS A 57 14.25 1.82 -15.99
N ILE A 58 13.08 2.24 -15.54
CA ILE A 58 11.89 2.40 -16.39
C ILE A 58 11.37 3.83 -16.25
N LEU A 59 11.10 4.48 -17.38
CA LEU A 59 10.37 5.74 -17.47
C LEU A 59 9.02 5.48 -18.15
N ILE A 60 7.93 5.66 -17.41
CA ILE A 60 6.58 5.61 -17.96
C ILE A 60 6.09 7.05 -18.11
N ARG A 61 5.69 7.45 -19.32
CA ARG A 61 5.25 8.82 -19.55
C ARG A 61 4.04 8.91 -20.48
N LYS A 62 3.12 9.82 -20.14
CA LYS A 62 1.92 10.12 -20.96
C LYS A 62 1.08 8.89 -21.29
N CYS A 63 0.94 7.98 -20.34
CA CYS A 63 0.11 6.78 -20.46
C CYS A 63 -1.15 6.89 -19.60
N GLU A 64 -2.15 6.10 -19.97
CA GLU A 64 -3.38 5.91 -19.20
C GLU A 64 -3.52 4.43 -18.82
N PHE A 65 -3.82 4.15 -17.55
CA PHE A 65 -4.03 2.79 -17.06
C PHE A 65 -5.25 2.75 -16.14
N ASP A 66 -6.10 1.74 -16.32
CA ASP A 66 -7.09 1.39 -15.28
C ASP A 66 -6.33 0.98 -14.01
N VAL A 67 -5.44 0.00 -14.11
CA VAL A 67 -4.69 -0.49 -12.95
C VAL A 67 -3.25 -0.74 -13.34
N LEU A 68 -2.33 -0.02 -12.72
CA LEU A 68 -0.91 -0.34 -12.78
C LEU A 68 -0.42 -0.69 -11.39
N SER A 69 0.24 -1.83 -11.23
CA SER A 69 0.82 -2.23 -9.95
C SER A 69 2.26 -2.66 -10.10
N PHE A 70 3.10 -2.19 -9.19
CA PHE A 70 4.49 -2.61 -9.04
C PHE A 70 4.64 -3.41 -7.76
N LYS A 71 5.31 -4.57 -7.85
CA LYS A 71 5.57 -5.43 -6.70
C LYS A 71 7.05 -5.81 -6.64
N LYS A 72 7.74 -5.41 -5.58
CA LYS A 72 9.19 -5.63 -5.41
C LYS A 72 10.00 -5.02 -6.56
N CYS A 73 9.70 -3.78 -6.89
CA CYS A 73 10.34 -3.05 -7.99
C CYS A 73 11.10 -1.83 -7.48
N LYS A 74 12.13 -1.44 -8.21
CA LYS A 74 12.88 -0.20 -7.97
C LYS A 74 13.22 0.54 -9.26
N ASN A 75 13.76 1.75 -9.16
CA ASN A 75 14.27 2.53 -10.30
C ASN A 75 13.21 2.99 -11.32
N ILE A 76 11.99 3.29 -10.87
CA ILE A 76 10.88 3.64 -11.76
C ILE A 76 10.58 5.13 -11.70
N LYS A 77 10.40 5.76 -12.86
CA LYS A 77 9.90 7.12 -13.00
C LYS A 77 8.57 7.09 -13.75
N ILE A 78 7.59 7.82 -13.25
CA ILE A 78 6.24 7.93 -13.83
C ILE A 78 5.93 9.42 -14.00
N GLU A 79 5.66 9.86 -15.23
CA GLU A 79 5.52 11.28 -15.55
C GLU A 79 4.30 11.57 -16.44
N GLY A 80 3.38 12.42 -15.99
CA GLY A 80 2.27 12.85 -16.85
C GLY A 80 1.26 11.74 -17.17
N CYS A 81 1.14 10.74 -16.31
CA CYS A 81 0.24 9.60 -16.51
C CYS A 81 -1.09 9.78 -15.77
N THR A 82 -2.12 9.09 -16.25
CA THR A 82 -3.43 8.97 -15.60
C THR A 82 -3.67 7.53 -15.15
N PHE A 83 -4.21 7.38 -13.94
CA PHE A 83 -4.49 6.08 -13.34
C PHE A 83 -5.90 6.04 -12.76
N ASP A 84 -6.59 4.91 -12.86
CA ASP A 84 -7.66 4.63 -11.91
C ASP A 84 -7.06 4.20 -10.57
N VAL A 85 -6.21 3.18 -10.60
CA VAL A 85 -5.43 2.72 -9.43
C VAL A 85 -3.95 2.54 -9.76
N LEU A 86 -3.08 3.14 -8.94
CA LEU A 86 -1.64 2.83 -8.92
C LEU A 86 -1.27 2.14 -7.62
N GLY A 87 -0.77 0.91 -7.71
CA GLY A 87 -0.30 0.13 -6.57
C GLY A 87 1.23 0.03 -6.52
N LEU A 88 1.85 0.35 -5.40
CA LEU A 88 3.28 0.22 -5.14
C LEU A 88 3.49 -0.68 -3.91
N SER A 89 3.93 -1.92 -4.11
CA SER A 89 4.09 -2.89 -3.03
C SER A 89 5.53 -3.37 -2.90
N LYS A 90 6.15 -3.18 -1.72
CA LYS A 90 7.56 -3.52 -1.48
C LYS A 90 8.50 -2.84 -2.48
N CYS A 91 8.20 -1.58 -2.80
CA CYS A 91 8.91 -0.81 -3.83
C CYS A 91 9.86 0.22 -3.22
N SER A 92 10.92 0.55 -3.96
CA SER A 92 11.86 1.59 -3.55
C SER A 92 12.32 2.46 -4.72
N GLU A 93 12.78 3.68 -4.45
CA GLU A 93 13.38 4.54 -5.49
C GLU A 93 12.44 4.79 -6.68
N ILE A 94 11.17 5.05 -6.39
CA ILE A 94 10.17 5.39 -7.41
C ILE A 94 9.83 6.88 -7.33
N LYS A 95 9.78 7.52 -8.49
CA LYS A 95 9.34 8.90 -8.64
C LYS A 95 8.06 8.96 -9.46
N VAL A 96 7.03 9.62 -8.93
CA VAL A 96 5.74 9.87 -9.58
C VAL A 96 5.56 11.37 -9.67
N LYS A 97 5.46 11.91 -10.88
CA LYS A 97 5.39 13.36 -11.11
C LYS A 97 4.26 13.72 -12.06
N ASN A 98 3.54 14.78 -11.74
CA ASN A 98 2.50 15.33 -12.61
C ASN A 98 1.47 14.28 -13.04
N CYS A 99 1.06 13.41 -12.11
CA CYS A 99 0.12 12.33 -12.40
C CYS A 99 -1.26 12.65 -11.81
N SER A 100 -2.30 12.09 -12.42
CA SER A 100 -3.67 12.18 -11.90
C SER A 100 -4.23 10.79 -11.63
N PHE A 101 -5.02 10.70 -10.56
CA PHE A 101 -5.66 9.47 -10.12
C PHE A 101 -7.17 9.70 -10.11
N SER A 102 -7.98 8.79 -10.69
CA SER A 102 -9.44 8.85 -10.54
C SER A 102 -9.91 8.16 -9.26
N HIS A 103 -9.21 7.13 -8.79
CA HIS A 103 -9.58 6.43 -7.57
C HIS A 103 -8.50 6.49 -6.48
N SER A 104 -7.36 5.83 -6.66
CA SER A 104 -6.40 5.70 -5.56
C SER A 104 -4.93 5.56 -5.95
N LEU A 105 -4.09 6.02 -5.03
CA LEU A 105 -2.69 5.65 -4.93
C LEU A 105 -2.52 4.74 -3.71
N GLU A 106 -2.07 3.51 -3.92
CA GLU A 106 -1.80 2.55 -2.86
C GLU A 106 -0.31 2.29 -2.72
N VAL A 107 0.24 2.49 -1.52
CA VAL A 107 1.64 2.18 -1.20
C VAL A 107 1.70 1.23 -0.02
N ARG A 108 2.37 0.09 -0.16
CA ARG A 108 2.48 -0.90 0.92
C ARG A 108 3.91 -1.36 1.05
N TYR A 109 4.51 -1.25 2.24
CA TYR A 109 5.90 -1.62 2.49
C TYR A 109 6.89 -0.91 1.55
N GLY A 110 6.57 0.33 1.15
CA GLY A 110 7.40 1.11 0.23
C GLY A 110 8.30 2.09 0.97
N HIS A 111 9.45 2.41 0.37
CA HIS A 111 10.36 3.43 0.91
C HIS A 111 11.10 4.22 -0.17
N ASN A 112 11.70 5.37 0.17
CA ASN A 112 12.43 6.22 -0.77
C ASN A 112 11.60 6.54 -2.02
N LEU A 113 10.35 6.98 -1.81
CA LEU A 113 9.43 7.34 -2.89
C LEU A 113 9.25 8.85 -2.94
N GLU A 114 9.11 9.39 -4.13
CA GLU A 114 8.82 10.82 -4.34
C GLU A 114 7.56 10.95 -5.19
N ILE A 115 6.52 11.57 -4.65
CA ILE A 115 5.27 11.86 -5.35
C ILE A 115 5.11 13.37 -5.40
N GLN A 116 5.02 13.92 -6.61
CA GLN A 116 5.10 15.35 -6.82
C GLN A 116 4.04 15.84 -7.81
N ASP A 117 3.49 17.03 -7.56
CA ASP A 117 2.59 17.74 -8.48
C ASP A 117 1.39 16.88 -8.93
N SER A 118 0.80 16.11 -8.02
CA SER A 118 -0.19 15.07 -8.36
C SER A 118 -1.51 15.22 -7.62
N HIS A 119 -2.62 14.86 -8.26
CA HIS A 119 -3.98 14.89 -7.67
C HIS A 119 -4.42 13.49 -7.26
N ILE A 120 -4.52 13.24 -5.95
CA ILE A 120 -4.74 11.93 -5.34
C ILE A 120 -6.06 11.94 -4.56
N PRO A 121 -7.15 11.36 -5.11
CA PRO A 121 -8.43 11.29 -4.41
C PRO A 121 -8.37 10.48 -3.13
N PHE A 122 -7.68 9.33 -3.17
CA PHE A 122 -7.50 8.47 -2.02
C PHE A 122 -6.05 7.99 -1.93
N LEU A 123 -5.35 8.38 -0.87
CA LEU A 123 -4.03 7.85 -0.55
C LEU A 123 -4.15 6.73 0.49
N ILE A 124 -3.81 5.50 0.10
CA ILE A 124 -3.69 4.36 1.00
C ILE A 124 -2.21 4.08 1.17
N PHE A 125 -1.68 4.16 2.40
CA PHE A 125 -0.29 3.78 2.63
C PHE A 125 -0.09 3.03 3.94
N SER A 126 0.59 1.89 3.85
CA SER A 126 0.74 0.92 4.93
C SER A 126 2.19 0.52 5.08
N MET A 127 2.73 0.58 6.30
CA MET A 127 4.10 0.16 6.62
C MET A 127 5.14 0.84 5.72
N CYS A 128 4.94 2.12 5.42
CA CYS A 128 5.82 2.88 4.54
C CYS A 128 6.68 3.89 5.30
N TYR A 129 7.86 4.19 4.77
CA TYR A 129 8.76 5.21 5.33
C TYR A 129 9.51 5.99 4.26
N GLU A 130 9.97 7.19 4.59
CA GLU A 130 10.77 8.02 3.67
C GLU A 130 10.04 8.29 2.33
N ILE A 131 8.72 8.47 2.37
CA ILE A 131 7.95 8.94 1.23
C ILE A 131 7.82 10.45 1.29
N HIS A 132 8.16 11.12 0.19
CA HIS A 132 8.06 12.57 0.03
C HIS A 132 6.89 12.90 -0.90
N PHE A 133 5.84 13.49 -0.34
CA PHE A 133 4.76 14.11 -1.09
C PHE A 133 5.04 15.61 -1.22
N LYS A 134 5.05 16.14 -2.45
CA LYS A 134 5.38 17.53 -2.74
C LYS A 134 4.34 18.16 -3.66
N ARG A 135 3.68 19.23 -3.22
CA ARG A 135 2.66 19.95 -4.01
C ARG A 135 1.57 19.02 -4.56
N CYS A 136 1.15 18.06 -3.75
CA CYS A 136 0.05 17.16 -4.10
C CYS A 136 -1.28 17.70 -3.57
N THR A 137 -2.38 17.35 -4.23
CA THR A 137 -3.72 17.46 -3.66
C THR A 137 -4.13 16.09 -3.16
N ILE A 138 -4.46 15.95 -1.87
CA ILE A 138 -4.86 14.68 -1.26
C ILE A 138 -6.24 14.86 -0.62
N MET A 139 -7.26 14.20 -1.16
CA MET A 139 -8.64 14.40 -0.67
C MET A 139 -8.99 13.48 0.49
N ASN A 140 -8.49 12.24 0.49
CA ASN A 140 -8.68 11.26 1.55
C ASN A 140 -7.38 10.50 1.81
N LEU A 141 -7.22 10.05 3.07
CA LEU A 141 -6.00 9.40 3.50
C LEU A 141 -6.27 8.28 4.50
N TYR A 142 -5.71 7.11 4.21
CA TYR A 142 -5.63 5.99 5.13
C TYR A 142 -4.16 5.64 5.38
N ASN A 143 -3.71 5.86 6.62
CA ASN A 143 -2.37 5.52 7.07
C ASN A 143 -2.43 4.31 8.03
N HIS A 144 -1.69 3.25 7.69
CA HIS A 144 -1.49 2.08 8.54
C HIS A 144 -0.01 1.90 8.89
N PHE A 145 0.43 2.38 10.06
CA PHE A 145 1.81 2.26 10.55
C PHE A 145 2.91 2.93 9.70
N SER A 146 2.56 3.81 8.77
CA SER A 146 3.56 4.51 7.97
C SER A 146 4.10 5.72 8.74
N ARG A 147 5.43 5.84 8.80
CA ARG A 147 6.19 6.84 9.57
C ARG A 147 7.29 7.48 8.74
N ALA A 148 7.93 8.54 9.22
CA ALA A 148 8.99 9.27 8.52
C ALA A 148 8.63 9.77 7.10
N ASN A 149 7.34 9.92 6.80
CA ASN A 149 6.89 10.48 5.53
C ASN A 149 6.82 12.00 5.62
N ILE A 150 7.15 12.69 4.53
CA ILE A 150 7.19 14.14 4.45
C ILE A 150 6.09 14.61 3.51
N PHE A 151 5.27 15.53 4.00
CA PHE A 151 4.18 16.16 3.27
C PHE A 151 4.50 17.65 3.13
N GLU A 152 4.92 18.07 1.94
CA GLU A 152 5.38 19.42 1.67
C GLU A 152 4.41 20.13 0.72
N ASN A 153 3.85 21.26 1.15
CA ASN A 153 2.93 22.08 0.35
C ASN A 153 1.71 21.28 -0.17
N ILE A 154 1.13 20.44 0.69
CA ILE A 154 -0.01 19.60 0.32
C ILE A 154 -1.31 20.40 0.45
N ASN A 155 -2.21 20.25 -0.52
CA ASN A 155 -3.59 20.68 -0.41
C ASN A 155 -4.45 19.51 0.09
N ALA A 156 -4.93 19.58 1.34
CA ALA A 156 -5.70 18.53 1.99
C ALA A 156 -6.82 19.13 2.89
N PRO A 157 -7.99 18.48 3.01
CA PRO A 157 -9.03 18.90 3.95
C PRO A 157 -8.54 18.92 5.41
N GLU A 158 -9.08 19.82 6.23
CA GLU A 158 -8.66 20.11 7.62
C GLU A 158 -8.64 18.87 8.57
N GLY A 159 -9.29 17.76 8.19
CA GLY A 159 -9.28 16.50 8.96
C GLY A 159 -8.07 15.58 8.72
N ILE A 160 -7.31 15.76 7.64
CA ILE A 160 -6.24 14.83 7.25
C ILE A 160 -4.99 14.97 8.15
N ASN A 161 -4.74 16.17 8.67
CA ASN A 161 -3.59 16.45 9.55
C ASN A 161 -3.57 15.55 10.80
N ASN A 162 -4.73 15.22 11.35
CA ASN A 162 -4.85 14.30 12.50
C ASN A 162 -4.59 12.83 12.14
N ILE A 163 -4.85 12.44 10.89
CA ILE A 163 -4.60 11.08 10.38
C ILE A 163 -3.11 10.92 10.03
N LEU A 164 -2.51 11.96 9.46
CA LEU A 164 -1.08 12.02 9.14
C LEU A 164 -0.19 11.89 10.37
N ARG A 165 -0.60 12.51 11.49
CA ARG A 165 0.14 12.46 12.76
C ARG A 165 0.00 11.13 13.51
N GLY A 166 -0.77 10.16 13.01
CA GLY A 166 -0.74 8.76 13.45
C GLY A 166 -0.66 8.58 14.96
N SER A 167 -1.72 8.89 15.71
CA SER A 167 -1.70 8.74 17.16
C SER A 167 -1.45 7.28 17.56
N LEU A 168 -0.29 7.01 18.18
CA LEU A 168 0.05 5.75 18.88
C LEU A 168 -1.10 5.24 19.76
N LYS A 169 -1.93 6.15 20.29
CA LYS A 169 -3.08 5.83 21.14
C LYS A 169 -4.16 5.02 20.42
N LYS A 170 -4.44 5.32 19.14
CA LYS A 170 -5.41 4.55 18.32
C LYS A 170 -4.93 3.13 18.05
N TYR A 171 -3.62 2.93 18.00
CA TYR A 171 -3.03 1.62 17.81
C TYR A 171 -3.14 0.76 19.07
N TYR A 172 -2.69 1.31 20.21
CA TYR A 172 -2.72 0.59 21.48
C TYR A 172 -4.14 0.18 21.87
N THR A 173 -5.14 1.02 21.59
CA THR A 173 -6.55 0.68 21.83
C THR A 173 -7.05 -0.47 20.96
N LYS A 174 -6.71 -0.52 19.66
CA LYS A 174 -7.07 -1.67 18.80
C LYS A 174 -6.37 -2.96 19.24
N TYR A 175 -5.08 -2.86 19.59
CA TYR A 175 -4.28 -3.98 20.07
C TYR A 175 -4.82 -4.56 21.39
N LEU A 176 -5.11 -3.69 22.37
CA LEU A 176 -5.74 -4.10 23.63
C LEU A 176 -7.11 -4.74 23.40
N GLY A 177 -7.91 -4.20 22.49
CA GLY A 177 -9.21 -4.78 22.13
C GLY A 177 -9.10 -6.21 21.61
N LEU A 178 -8.17 -6.47 20.68
CA LEU A 178 -7.93 -7.82 20.15
C LEU A 178 -7.45 -8.80 21.21
N ILE A 179 -6.51 -8.37 22.07
CA ILE A 179 -6.04 -9.20 23.19
C ILE A 179 -7.19 -9.50 24.15
N ALA A 180 -8.00 -8.51 24.51
CA ALA A 180 -9.12 -8.71 25.41
C ALA A 180 -10.11 -9.75 24.85
N VAL A 181 -10.47 -9.66 23.57
CA VAL A 181 -11.34 -10.65 22.91
C VAL A 181 -10.72 -12.04 22.93
N GLY A 182 -9.43 -12.16 22.61
CA GLY A 182 -8.73 -13.45 22.61
C GLY A 182 -8.66 -14.09 24.00
N VAL A 183 -8.35 -13.28 25.02
CA VAL A 183 -8.28 -13.69 26.42
C VAL A 183 -9.65 -14.15 26.91
N ILE A 184 -10.72 -13.39 26.66
CA ILE A 184 -12.10 -13.75 27.04
C ILE A 184 -12.50 -15.08 26.37
N SER A 185 -12.18 -15.24 25.08
CA SER A 185 -12.50 -16.46 24.33
C SER A 185 -11.77 -17.68 24.89
N LEU A 186 -10.48 -17.52 25.23
CA LEU A 186 -9.67 -18.58 25.83
C LEU A 186 -10.20 -18.98 27.22
N PHE A 187 -10.47 -18.01 28.10
CA PHE A 187 -11.04 -18.30 29.42
C PHE A 187 -12.40 -18.99 29.32
N SER A 188 -13.25 -18.55 28.38
CA SER A 188 -14.55 -19.18 28.13
C SER A 188 -14.39 -20.63 27.70
N ALA A 189 -13.46 -20.92 26.80
CA ALA A 189 -13.16 -22.28 26.36
C ALA A 189 -12.65 -23.16 27.51
N ILE A 190 -11.74 -22.64 28.34
CA ILE A 190 -11.18 -23.33 29.51
C ILE A 190 -12.28 -23.64 30.54
N ILE A 191 -13.11 -22.66 30.88
CA ILE A 191 -14.22 -22.85 31.83
C ILE A 191 -15.18 -23.92 31.33
N MET A 192 -15.54 -23.89 30.03
CA MET A 192 -16.39 -24.91 29.42
C MET A 192 -15.75 -26.30 29.39
N TYR A 193 -14.42 -26.36 29.19
CA TYR A 193 -13.67 -27.62 29.20
C TYR A 193 -13.68 -28.27 30.58
N PHE A 194 -13.44 -27.51 31.65
CA PHE A 194 -13.40 -28.05 33.02
C PHE A 194 -14.77 -28.30 33.63
N ASN A 195 -15.79 -27.54 33.23
CA ASN A 195 -17.18 -27.78 33.64
C ASN A 195 -17.87 -28.89 32.80
N SER A 196 -17.12 -29.65 32.00
CA SER A 196 -17.62 -30.71 31.11
C SER A 196 -18.09 -31.99 31.82
N SER A 197 -18.29 -31.95 33.14
CA SER A 197 -19.06 -32.97 33.88
C SER A 197 -20.53 -33.06 33.42
N ALA A 198 -20.96 -32.24 32.46
CA ALA A 198 -22.26 -32.32 31.79
C ALA A 198 -22.15 -32.94 30.38
N ASP A 199 -22.94 -33.98 30.10
CA ASP A 199 -23.05 -34.71 28.80
C ASP A 199 -23.46 -33.85 27.58
N SER A 200 -23.55 -32.53 27.72
CA SER A 200 -24.09 -31.59 26.72
C SER A 200 -23.05 -30.61 26.14
N VAL A 201 -21.75 -30.81 26.40
CA VAL A 201 -20.72 -29.91 25.85
C VAL A 201 -20.65 -30.03 24.32
N ILE A 202 -20.98 -28.93 23.66
CA ILE A 202 -20.81 -28.77 22.21
C ILE A 202 -19.32 -28.53 21.94
N TRP A 203 -18.56 -29.61 21.73
CA TRP A 203 -17.11 -29.55 21.48
C TRP A 203 -16.71 -28.64 20.31
N SER A 204 -17.56 -28.50 19.30
CA SER A 204 -17.34 -27.58 18.19
C SER A 204 -17.34 -26.11 18.63
N PHE A 205 -18.12 -25.74 19.64
CA PHE A 205 -18.14 -24.38 20.20
C PHE A 205 -16.87 -24.09 20.99
N VAL A 206 -16.42 -25.04 21.83
CA VAL A 206 -15.13 -24.95 22.55
C VAL A 206 -13.97 -24.80 21.55
N GLY A 207 -13.95 -25.62 20.50
CA GLY A 207 -12.97 -25.51 19.42
C GLY A 207 -13.03 -24.16 18.70
N GLY A 208 -14.22 -23.62 18.45
CA GLY A 208 -14.42 -22.29 17.86
C GLY A 208 -13.85 -21.16 18.72
N LEU A 209 -14.02 -21.24 20.05
CA LEU A 209 -13.45 -20.26 20.98
C LEU A 209 -11.92 -20.32 21.02
N PHE A 210 -11.32 -21.52 20.99
CA PHE A 210 -9.88 -21.68 20.85
C PHE A 210 -9.36 -21.10 19.53
N LEU A 211 -10.07 -21.34 18.42
CA LEU A 211 -9.69 -20.78 17.12
C LEU A 211 -9.77 -19.25 17.12
N LEU A 212 -10.81 -18.66 17.72
CA LEU A 212 -10.94 -17.21 17.86
C LEU A 212 -9.81 -16.62 18.71
N ALA A 213 -9.48 -17.26 19.83
CA ALA A 213 -8.35 -16.87 20.66
C ALA A 213 -7.02 -16.93 19.90
N PHE A 214 -6.81 -17.98 19.10
CA PHE A 214 -5.63 -18.15 18.27
C PHE A 214 -5.52 -17.07 17.18
N ILE A 215 -6.61 -16.80 16.45
CA ILE A 215 -6.64 -15.77 15.39
C ILE A 215 -6.38 -14.38 15.98
N THR A 216 -7.02 -14.04 17.09
CA THR A 216 -6.83 -12.73 17.75
C THR A 216 -5.41 -12.58 18.29
N PHE A 217 -4.81 -13.64 18.82
CA PHE A 217 -3.41 -13.64 19.26
C PHE A 217 -2.44 -13.46 18.09
N ILE A 218 -2.61 -14.20 16.99
CA ILE A 218 -1.80 -14.02 15.77
C ILE A 218 -1.94 -12.60 15.24
N GLY A 219 -3.17 -12.08 15.18
CA GLY A 219 -3.44 -10.70 14.74
C GLY A 219 -2.72 -9.68 15.61
N ALA A 220 -2.76 -9.84 16.94
CA ALA A 220 -2.04 -9.00 17.87
C ALA A 220 -0.52 -9.10 17.67
N VAL A 221 0.04 -10.31 17.55
CA VAL A 221 1.48 -10.52 17.31
C VAL A 221 1.94 -9.88 15.99
N ALA A 222 1.17 -10.04 14.91
CA ALA A 222 1.47 -9.43 13.62
C ALA A 222 1.47 -7.90 13.71
N LEU A 223 0.45 -7.32 14.35
CA LEU A 223 0.39 -5.88 14.62
C LEU A 223 1.56 -5.39 15.48
N TYR A 224 1.94 -6.15 16.51
CA TYR A 224 3.08 -5.83 17.36
C TYR A 224 4.39 -5.85 16.59
N HIS A 225 4.56 -6.83 15.69
CA HIS A 225 5.72 -6.91 14.81
C HIS A 225 5.80 -5.69 13.89
N ASP A 226 4.70 -5.36 13.20
CA ASP A 226 4.59 -4.20 12.32
C ASP A 226 4.92 -2.89 13.06
N TYR A 227 4.36 -2.73 14.26
CA TYR A 227 4.68 -1.59 15.13
C TYR A 227 6.16 -1.53 15.51
N ARG A 228 6.76 -2.67 15.87
CA ARG A 228 8.17 -2.75 16.27
C ARG A 228 9.09 -2.36 15.12
N GLU A 229 8.81 -2.83 13.91
CA GLU A 229 9.56 -2.45 12.71
C GLU A 229 9.53 -0.92 12.50
N MET A 230 8.37 -0.30 12.70
CA MET A 230 8.18 1.13 12.44
C MET A 230 8.56 2.06 13.60
N LYS A 231 8.77 1.52 14.82
CA LYS A 231 8.98 2.33 16.03
C LYS A 231 10.23 3.22 15.96
N HIS A 232 11.26 2.77 15.24
CA HIS A 232 12.54 3.48 15.14
C HIS A 232 12.52 4.70 14.21
N TYR A 233 11.49 4.81 13.35
CA TYR A 233 11.32 5.94 12.45
C TYR A 233 10.64 7.12 13.17
N PRO A 234 11.03 8.38 12.86
CA PRO A 234 10.32 9.55 13.37
C PRO A 234 8.88 9.61 12.86
N ASP A 235 8.03 10.42 13.49
CA ASP A 235 6.67 10.64 12.99
C ASP A 235 6.66 11.36 11.63
N ASN A 236 5.52 11.27 10.93
CA ASN A 236 5.33 11.97 9.67
C ASN A 236 5.41 13.49 9.90
N ARG A 237 6.05 14.19 8.96
CA ARG A 237 6.25 15.64 9.01
C ARG A 237 5.39 16.31 7.95
N ILE A 238 4.76 17.41 8.34
CA ILE A 238 3.97 18.25 7.44
C ILE A 238 4.64 19.62 7.43
N TYR A 239 5.05 20.07 6.25
CA TYR A 239 5.57 21.40 6.00
C TYR A 239 4.52 22.15 5.18
N GLU A 240 3.75 22.99 5.86
CA GLU A 240 2.95 24.02 5.21
C GLU A 240 3.89 25.16 4.82
N LYS A 241 3.64 25.79 3.68
CA LYS A 241 4.39 26.98 3.26
C LYS A 241 4.30 28.01 4.39
N SER A 242 5.45 28.47 4.92
CA SER A 242 5.43 29.77 5.58
C SER A 242 4.99 30.78 4.52
N SER A 243 3.93 31.52 4.81
CA SER A 243 3.64 32.75 4.11
C SER A 243 4.77 33.73 4.41
N GLU A 244 5.87 33.67 3.63
CA GLU A 244 7.03 34.57 3.54
C GLU A 244 8.09 33.79 2.74
N ILE A 245 8.57 34.19 1.56
CA ILE A 245 8.91 35.53 1.00
C ILE A 245 8.38 35.65 -0.43
#